data_AF-A0A4D8R866-F1
#
_entry.id   AF-A0A4D8R866-F1
#
_cell.length_a   1.000
_cell.length_b   1.000
_cell.length_c   1.000
_cell.angle_alpha   90.00
_cell.angle_beta   90.00
_cell.angle_gamma   90.00
#
_symmetry.space_group_name_H-M   'P 1'
#
loop_
_entity.id
_entity.type
_entity.pdbx_description
1 polymer ?
#
loop_
_entity_poly.entity_id
_entity_poly.type
_entity_poly.pdbx_seq_one_letter_code
_entity_poly.pdbx_strand_id
1 'polypeptide(L)'
;MALARKKTKGNLLLDDYCLAGTPFRVADIYNPDSPGVYVREMYGPQLAEFHRKFFLLPLDREQRQTIGAVWSSHTGDSEGRGFGKSMLMCEESRLVNRDFGAALLASFDIEEEDIAANPFIAGYCGFAENMNIKTFPAALLEGVVFALRCDHGGHNVHRELRRRAAAQLGAEAPYEAEAIKKALVQALSGYKNLPIQLTQRQVAGFLDALCHDDTEALADYVRERIGPRIKASLGFHFVHIFNAFAKIAGIVHVVFFVDQVENFAKWARHQGRDVRILRESMCQTSPTADMASFVFQMHMNAQRELEPIWHAEHLPSLDYAVALNQPRVVDLKGLSTANHARRLTADLLAAKRPAGRTPPTPLHPFNEDVVEFVRRGVDGNPRRFLETLNTILTQAELEGEKTIDLTFVQPFIDVEAGQFRITEDQEDDDVSNPVQ
;
A
#
# COMPACT_ATOMS: atom_id res chain seq x y z
N MET A 1 12.09 -48.95 40.44
CA MET A 1 11.02 -48.40 39.56
C MET A 1 11.57 -47.16 38.88
N ALA A 2 11.97 -47.27 37.62
CA ALA A 2 12.43 -46.13 36.83
C ALA A 2 11.20 -45.35 36.35
N LEU A 3 11.09 -44.08 36.76
CA LEU A 3 10.08 -43.15 36.28
C LEU A 3 10.27 -42.95 34.77
N ALA A 4 9.30 -43.41 33.98
CA ALA A 4 9.25 -43.18 32.54
C ALA A 4 9.23 -41.66 32.28
N ARG A 5 10.30 -41.13 31.69
CA ARG A 5 10.34 -39.76 31.16
C ARG A 5 9.21 -39.64 30.14
N LYS A 6 8.23 -38.76 30.41
CA LYS A 6 7.26 -38.29 29.41
C LYS A 6 8.07 -37.83 28.20
N LYS A 7 7.93 -38.54 27.08
CA LYS A 7 8.49 -38.17 25.79
C LYS A 7 7.95 -36.76 25.50
N THR A 8 8.82 -35.76 25.47
CA THR A 8 8.47 -34.42 25.00
C THR A 8 7.82 -34.60 23.63
N LYS A 9 6.55 -34.19 23.48
CA LYS A 9 5.85 -34.23 22.18
C LYS A 9 6.76 -33.45 21.23
N GLY A 10 7.27 -34.11 20.18
CA GLY A 10 8.17 -33.48 19.20
C GLY A 10 7.50 -32.24 18.63
N ASN A 11 8.29 -31.24 18.24
CA ASN A 11 7.74 -30.02 17.65
C ASN A 11 7.37 -30.35 16.20
N LEU A 12 6.10 -30.71 15.96
CA LEU A 12 5.64 -31.15 14.64
C LEU A 12 5.96 -30.13 13.54
N LEU A 13 5.76 -28.83 13.81
CA LEU A 13 6.08 -27.76 12.88
C LEU A 13 7.55 -27.80 12.45
N LEU A 14 8.47 -27.91 13.41
CA LEU A 14 9.90 -27.89 13.12
C LEU A 14 10.42 -29.23 12.58
N ASP A 15 10.02 -30.31 13.22
CA ASP A 15 10.60 -31.65 13.04
C ASP A 15 10.04 -32.33 11.78
N ASP A 16 8.73 -32.23 11.55
CA ASP A 16 8.04 -32.89 10.44
C ASP A 16 7.72 -31.90 9.31
N TYR A 17 7.26 -30.67 9.62
CA TYR A 17 6.88 -29.69 8.58
C TYR A 17 8.03 -28.79 8.11
N CYS A 18 9.18 -28.83 8.80
CA CYS A 18 10.35 -27.99 8.52
C CYS A 18 10.08 -26.48 8.60
N LEU A 19 9.21 -26.04 9.52
CA LEU A 19 8.82 -24.65 9.72
C LEU A 19 9.25 -24.15 11.11
N ALA A 20 9.80 -22.93 11.17
CA ALA A 20 10.15 -22.28 12.44
C ALA A 20 8.95 -21.70 13.19
N GLY A 21 7.79 -21.64 12.53
CA GLY A 21 6.55 -21.09 13.05
C GLY A 21 5.49 -21.02 11.95
N THR A 22 4.35 -20.43 12.27
CA THR A 22 3.21 -20.35 11.36
C THR A 22 3.46 -19.35 10.21
N PRO A 23 3.36 -19.78 8.93
CA PRO A 23 3.64 -18.91 7.77
C PRO A 23 2.46 -18.05 7.33
N PHE A 24 1.24 -18.34 7.80
CA PHE A 24 0.01 -17.76 7.26
C PHE A 24 -0.71 -16.79 8.21
N ARG A 25 -0.03 -16.29 9.24
CA ARG A 25 -0.60 -15.29 10.14
C ARG A 25 -0.83 -14.00 9.39
N VAL A 26 -2.09 -13.60 9.20
CA VAL A 26 -2.46 -12.42 8.42
C VAL A 26 -1.76 -11.15 8.93
N ALA A 27 -1.65 -10.99 10.25
CA ALA A 27 -0.93 -9.88 10.89
C ALA A 27 0.58 -9.86 10.57
N ASP A 28 1.20 -11.02 10.39
CA ASP A 28 2.62 -11.14 10.02
C ASP A 28 2.84 -10.97 8.51
N ILE A 29 1.80 -11.21 7.71
CA ILE A 29 1.85 -11.06 6.26
C ILE A 29 1.65 -9.59 5.89
N TYR A 30 0.72 -8.89 6.55
CA TYR A 30 0.44 -7.50 6.27
C TYR A 30 0.52 -6.62 7.50
N ASN A 31 1.62 -5.89 7.60
CA ASN A 31 1.76 -4.70 8.42
C ASN A 31 2.55 -3.66 7.59
N PRO A 32 1.97 -2.47 7.29
CA PRO A 32 2.69 -1.40 6.61
C PRO A 32 4.02 -1.06 7.29
N ASP A 33 4.14 -1.14 8.61
CA ASP A 33 5.38 -0.78 9.31
C ASP A 33 6.40 -1.93 9.36
N SER A 34 5.94 -3.17 9.18
CA SER A 34 6.78 -4.38 9.14
C SER A 34 6.24 -5.33 8.07
N PRO A 35 6.50 -5.06 6.78
CA PRO A 35 5.90 -5.84 5.72
C PRO A 35 6.36 -7.29 5.81
N GLY A 36 5.38 -8.19 5.73
CA GLY A 36 5.64 -9.61 5.57
C GLY A 36 6.16 -9.92 4.18
N VAL A 37 6.12 -11.20 3.81
CA VAL A 37 6.53 -11.62 2.47
C VAL A 37 5.55 -11.08 1.44
N TYR A 38 6.04 -10.25 0.53
CA TYR A 38 5.27 -9.77 -0.61
C TYR A 38 5.42 -10.71 -1.81
N VAL A 39 4.33 -11.38 -2.21
CA VAL A 39 4.32 -12.32 -3.34
C VAL A 39 3.61 -11.67 -4.53
N ARG A 40 4.37 -11.07 -5.44
CA ARG A 40 3.86 -10.27 -6.58
C ARG A 40 3.09 -11.12 -7.59
N GLU A 41 3.51 -12.36 -7.73
CA GLU A 41 3.03 -13.32 -8.70
C GLU A 41 1.57 -13.70 -8.47
N MET A 42 1.04 -13.49 -7.26
CA MET A 42 -0.36 -13.78 -6.95
C MET A 42 -1.33 -12.89 -7.74
N TYR A 43 -0.89 -11.69 -8.14
CA TYR A 43 -1.70 -10.72 -8.87
C TYR A 43 -1.72 -10.96 -10.38
N GLY A 44 -0.92 -11.90 -10.91
CA GLY A 44 -0.95 -12.27 -12.33
C GLY A 44 -0.94 -11.07 -13.30
N PRO A 45 -1.79 -11.07 -14.35
CA PRO A 45 -1.89 -9.96 -15.30
C PRO A 45 -2.35 -8.63 -14.69
N GLN A 46 -3.07 -8.65 -13.56
CA GLN A 46 -3.56 -7.42 -12.90
C GLN A 46 -2.42 -6.54 -12.39
N LEU A 47 -1.24 -7.12 -12.11
CA LEU A 47 -0.07 -6.34 -11.70
C LEU A 47 0.45 -5.45 -12.84
N ALA A 48 0.60 -6.01 -14.05
CA ALA A 48 1.01 -5.24 -15.21
C ALA A 48 -0.02 -4.17 -15.57
N GLU A 49 -1.31 -4.49 -15.41
CA GLU A 49 -2.40 -3.52 -15.57
C GLU A 49 -2.33 -2.38 -14.56
N PHE A 50 -2.05 -2.70 -13.29
CA PHE A 50 -1.81 -1.73 -12.22
C PHE A 50 -0.66 -0.79 -12.54
N HIS A 51 0.49 -1.33 -12.93
CA HIS A 51 1.64 -0.52 -13.30
C HIS A 51 1.38 0.37 -14.50
N ARG A 52 0.76 -0.18 -15.54
CA ARG A 52 0.42 0.59 -16.73
C ARG A 52 -0.49 1.75 -16.39
N LYS A 53 -1.59 1.50 -15.68
CA LYS A 53 -2.61 2.53 -15.41
C LYS A 53 -2.16 3.61 -14.43
N PHE A 54 -1.41 3.23 -13.40
CA PHE A 54 -1.11 4.14 -12.28
C PHE A 54 0.30 4.70 -12.27
N PHE A 55 1.23 4.15 -13.05
CA PHE A 55 2.58 4.70 -13.18
C PHE A 55 2.91 5.12 -14.61
N LEU A 56 2.61 4.29 -15.62
CA LEU A 56 3.01 4.61 -17.00
C LEU A 56 2.09 5.67 -17.64
N LEU A 57 0.77 5.42 -17.67
CA LEU A 57 -0.19 6.34 -18.32
C LEU A 57 -0.18 7.77 -17.73
N PRO A 58 0.01 7.99 -16.41
CA PRO A 58 0.09 9.34 -15.86
C PRO A 58 1.30 10.18 -16.35
N LEU A 59 2.35 9.53 -16.86
CA LEU A 59 3.51 10.20 -17.45
C LEU A 59 3.20 10.78 -18.84
N ASP A 60 2.28 10.15 -19.59
CA ASP A 60 1.75 10.69 -20.82
C ASP A 60 0.82 11.88 -20.51
N ARG A 61 1.17 13.06 -21.01
CA ARG A 61 0.41 14.30 -20.79
C ARG A 61 -1.01 14.24 -21.38
N GLU A 62 -1.22 13.47 -22.44
CA GLU A 62 -2.52 13.35 -23.11
C GLU A 62 -3.44 12.35 -22.41
N GLN A 63 -2.86 11.34 -21.77
CA GLN A 63 -3.59 10.27 -21.07
C GLN A 63 -3.54 10.41 -19.55
N ARG A 64 -3.07 11.57 -19.06
CA ARG A 64 -2.83 11.77 -17.64
C ARG A 64 -4.10 11.56 -16.82
N GLN A 65 -4.08 10.48 -16.06
CA GLN A 65 -5.16 10.13 -15.19
C GLN A 65 -4.91 10.67 -13.78
N THR A 66 -5.64 11.70 -13.38
CA THR A 66 -5.49 12.31 -12.05
C THR A 66 -6.11 11.47 -10.93
N ILE A 67 -7.12 10.64 -11.25
CA ILE A 67 -7.90 9.89 -10.26
C ILE A 67 -8.13 8.47 -10.77
N GLY A 68 -7.78 7.48 -9.95
CA GLY A 68 -8.01 6.06 -10.22
C GLY A 68 -8.44 5.26 -9.00
N ALA A 69 -8.68 3.97 -9.18
CA ALA A 69 -9.03 3.07 -8.09
C ALA A 69 -8.51 1.65 -8.25
N VAL A 70 -8.12 1.04 -7.14
CA VAL A 70 -7.94 -0.42 -7.03
C VAL A 70 -9.21 -1.01 -6.45
N TRP A 71 -9.82 -1.92 -7.20
CA TRP A 71 -11.08 -2.60 -6.91
C TRP A 71 -10.89 -4.08 -6.65
N SER A 72 -11.96 -4.71 -6.17
CA SER A 72 -12.10 -6.17 -6.18
C SER A 72 -13.59 -6.52 -6.31
N SER A 73 -14.00 -6.88 -7.52
CA SER A 73 -15.32 -7.41 -7.84
C SER A 73 -15.23 -8.94 -7.82
N HIS A 74 -15.64 -9.56 -6.71
CA HIS A 74 -15.78 -11.01 -6.64
C HIS A 74 -17.15 -11.40 -6.11
N THR A 75 -17.69 -12.46 -6.69
CA THR A 75 -19.07 -12.93 -6.53
C THR A 75 -19.36 -13.64 -5.21
N GLY A 76 -18.33 -14.02 -4.45
CA GLY A 76 -18.45 -14.79 -3.20
C GLY A 76 -18.25 -13.99 -1.90
N ASP A 77 -17.87 -12.72 -1.99
CA ASP A 77 -17.73 -11.85 -0.81
C ASP A 77 -18.42 -10.52 -1.10
N SER A 78 -19.55 -10.28 -0.45
CA SER A 78 -20.40 -9.10 -0.66
C SER A 78 -19.71 -7.77 -0.37
N GLU A 79 -18.51 -7.79 0.21
CA GLU A 79 -17.76 -6.60 0.59
C GLU A 79 -16.47 -6.35 -0.18
N GLY A 80 -15.97 -7.31 -0.99
CA GLY A 80 -14.71 -7.14 -1.71
C GLY A 80 -13.50 -6.89 -0.80
N ARG A 81 -13.40 -7.58 0.35
CA ARG A 81 -12.25 -7.48 1.27
C ARG A 81 -11.28 -8.65 1.06
N GLY A 82 -10.02 -8.50 1.50
CA GLY A 82 -9.06 -9.61 1.50
C GLY A 82 -8.31 -9.90 0.19
N PHE A 83 -8.44 -9.06 -0.83
CA PHE A 83 -7.78 -9.22 -2.14
C PHE A 83 -6.35 -8.68 -2.24
N GLY A 84 -5.75 -8.26 -1.12
CA GLY A 84 -4.37 -7.74 -1.10
C GLY A 84 -4.20 -6.35 -1.73
N LYS A 85 -5.26 -5.52 -1.77
CA LYS A 85 -5.20 -4.14 -2.33
C LYS A 85 -4.17 -3.27 -1.61
N SER A 86 -4.26 -3.20 -0.28
CA SER A 86 -3.40 -2.37 0.55
C SER A 86 -1.93 -2.81 0.46
N MET A 87 -1.69 -4.13 0.46
CA MET A 87 -0.34 -4.69 0.24
C MET A 87 0.21 -4.32 -1.13
N LEU A 88 -0.57 -4.50 -2.22
CA LEU A 88 -0.17 -4.13 -3.58
C LEU A 88 0.24 -2.65 -3.64
N MET A 89 -0.62 -1.75 -3.15
CA MET A 89 -0.37 -0.31 -3.20
C MET A 89 0.86 0.09 -2.36
N CYS A 90 1.01 -0.46 -1.15
CA CYS A 90 2.11 -0.14 -0.25
C CYS A 90 3.46 -0.65 -0.78
N GLU A 91 3.52 -1.92 -1.17
CA GLU A 91 4.77 -2.55 -1.62
C GLU A 91 5.24 -2.05 -2.99
N GLU A 92 4.32 -1.87 -3.95
CA GLU A 92 4.71 -1.29 -5.24
C GLU A 92 5.15 0.17 -5.10
N SER A 93 4.62 0.91 -4.12
CA SER A 93 5.13 2.25 -3.81
C SER A 93 6.57 2.21 -3.33
N ARG A 94 6.92 1.25 -2.46
CA ARG A 94 8.31 1.04 -2.00
C ARG A 94 9.23 0.68 -3.15
N LEU A 95 8.80 -0.28 -3.98
CA LEU A 95 9.61 -0.77 -5.10
C LEU A 95 9.93 0.34 -6.09
N VAL A 96 8.95 1.15 -6.48
CA VAL A 96 9.15 2.31 -7.35
C VAL A 96 10.09 3.33 -6.71
N ASN A 97 9.92 3.61 -5.41
CA ASN A 97 10.73 4.61 -4.73
C ASN A 97 12.22 4.24 -4.64
N ARG A 98 12.59 2.96 -4.78
CA ARG A 98 13.98 2.49 -4.72
C ARG A 98 14.90 3.08 -5.79
N ASP A 99 14.33 3.45 -6.93
CA ASP A 99 15.06 3.97 -8.10
C ASP A 99 14.25 5.01 -8.89
N PHE A 100 13.23 5.61 -8.26
CA PHE A 100 12.27 6.53 -8.89
C PHE A 100 11.56 5.97 -10.13
N GLY A 101 11.29 4.67 -10.11
CA GLY A 101 10.52 3.98 -11.13
C GLY A 101 11.34 3.50 -12.32
N ALA A 102 12.67 3.61 -12.28
CA ALA A 102 13.53 3.23 -13.39
C ALA A 102 13.39 1.75 -13.77
N ALA A 103 13.48 0.83 -12.80
CA ALA A 103 13.28 -0.59 -13.04
C ALA A 103 11.86 -0.91 -13.51
N LEU A 104 10.85 -0.15 -13.04
CA LEU A 104 9.49 -0.33 -13.50
C LEU A 104 9.37 0.02 -14.99
N LEU A 105 9.83 1.21 -15.39
CA LEU A 105 9.78 1.64 -16.78
C LEU A 105 10.58 0.71 -17.70
N ALA A 106 11.76 0.25 -17.26
CA ALA A 106 12.55 -0.73 -18.00
C ALA A 106 11.78 -2.06 -18.24
N SER A 107 10.93 -2.48 -17.30
CA SER A 107 10.10 -3.69 -17.47
C SER A 107 8.99 -3.54 -18.50
N PHE A 108 8.72 -2.31 -18.96
CA PHE A 108 7.79 -1.99 -20.05
C PHE A 108 8.52 -1.62 -21.34
N ASP A 109 9.80 -2.01 -21.47
CA ASP A 109 10.63 -1.74 -22.64
C ASP A 109 10.74 -0.24 -22.99
N ILE A 110 10.73 0.64 -21.97
CA ILE A 110 10.96 2.08 -22.15
C ILE A 110 12.46 2.34 -22.27
N GLU A 111 12.84 3.19 -23.22
CA GLU A 111 14.24 3.54 -23.51
C GLU A 111 14.89 4.30 -22.35
N GLU A 112 16.20 4.12 -22.16
CA GLU A 112 16.96 4.70 -21.03
C GLU A 112 16.86 6.24 -20.95
N GLU A 113 16.82 6.92 -22.11
CA GLU A 113 16.63 8.37 -22.19
C GLU A 113 15.26 8.79 -21.64
N ASP A 114 14.20 8.08 -22.01
CA ASP A 114 12.84 8.33 -21.54
C ASP A 114 12.69 7.99 -20.05
N ILE A 115 13.37 6.95 -19.56
CA ILE A 115 13.45 6.62 -18.14
C ILE A 115 14.07 7.78 -17.36
N ALA A 116 15.22 8.28 -17.81
CA ALA A 116 15.91 9.39 -17.16
C ALA A 116 15.10 10.69 -17.18
N ALA A 117 14.29 10.90 -18.22
CA ALA A 117 13.42 12.07 -18.37
C ALA A 117 12.13 11.99 -17.54
N ASN A 118 11.71 10.80 -17.09
CA ASN A 118 10.42 10.59 -16.42
C ASN A 118 10.49 9.94 -15.02
N PRO A 119 11.32 10.42 -14.09
CA PRO A 119 11.36 9.88 -12.72
C PRO A 119 10.09 10.24 -11.93
N PHE A 120 9.55 9.27 -11.20
CA PHE A 120 8.35 9.46 -10.38
C PHE A 120 8.50 8.87 -8.98
N ILE A 121 7.60 9.31 -8.08
CA ILE A 121 7.54 8.87 -6.68
C ILE A 121 6.14 8.36 -6.37
N ALA A 122 6.06 7.42 -5.43
CA ALA A 122 4.81 6.90 -4.91
C ALA A 122 4.70 7.13 -3.39
N GLY A 123 3.60 7.75 -2.96
CA GLY A 123 3.21 7.86 -1.55
C GLY A 123 2.09 6.88 -1.23
N TYR A 124 2.15 6.27 -0.04
CA TYR A 124 1.08 5.42 0.47
C TYR A 124 0.55 6.00 1.79
N CYS A 125 -0.76 6.15 1.90
CA CYS A 125 -1.42 6.63 3.11
C CYS A 125 -2.77 5.97 3.31
N GLY A 126 -3.29 6.01 4.54
CA GLY A 126 -4.64 5.54 4.85
C GLY A 126 -5.32 6.40 5.91
N PHE A 127 -6.62 6.21 6.06
CA PHE A 127 -7.41 6.85 7.10
C PHE A 127 -7.45 6.00 8.36
N ALA A 128 -6.77 6.45 9.41
CA ALA A 128 -6.64 5.72 10.66
C ALA A 128 -7.15 6.55 11.85
N GLU A 129 -8.21 6.07 12.51
CA GLU A 129 -8.84 6.77 13.62
C GLU A 129 -7.92 6.86 14.86
N ASN A 130 -7.23 5.78 15.19
CA ASN A 130 -6.27 5.72 16.29
C ASN A 130 -5.13 6.75 16.13
N MET A 131 -4.75 7.08 14.90
CA MET A 131 -3.75 8.11 14.56
C MET A 131 -4.37 9.49 14.31
N ASN A 132 -5.69 9.63 14.47
CA ASN A 132 -6.46 10.86 14.20
C ASN A 132 -6.30 11.39 12.76
N ILE A 133 -6.14 10.48 11.79
CA ILE A 133 -6.05 10.78 10.36
C ILE A 133 -7.45 10.63 9.76
N LYS A 134 -8.24 11.70 9.88
CA LYS A 134 -9.67 11.71 9.51
C LYS A 134 -10.02 12.54 8.27
N THR A 135 -9.02 13.18 7.64
CA THR A 135 -9.21 14.06 6.48
C THR A 135 -8.18 13.78 5.40
N PHE A 136 -8.53 14.02 4.13
CA PHE A 136 -7.60 13.90 3.00
C PHE A 136 -6.28 14.65 3.22
N PRO A 137 -6.28 15.94 3.61
CA PRO A 137 -5.04 16.66 3.82
C PRO A 137 -4.13 16.03 4.89
N ALA A 138 -4.71 15.43 5.94
CA ALA A 138 -3.92 14.71 6.93
C ALA A 138 -3.36 13.39 6.38
N ALA A 139 -4.16 12.60 5.67
CA ALA A 139 -3.73 11.34 5.07
C ALA A 139 -2.61 11.55 4.05
N LEU A 140 -2.76 12.51 3.14
CA LEU A 140 -1.75 12.81 2.12
C LEU A 140 -0.42 13.28 2.73
N LEU A 141 -0.46 14.01 3.85
CA LEU A 141 0.76 14.39 4.56
C LEU A 141 1.50 13.17 5.14
N GLU A 142 0.78 12.16 5.63
CA GLU A 142 1.42 10.88 6.00
C GLU A 142 1.96 10.14 4.76
N GLY A 143 1.28 10.26 3.61
CA GLY A 143 1.77 9.73 2.33
C GLY A 143 3.08 10.38 1.88
N VAL A 144 3.27 11.67 2.16
CA VAL A 144 4.54 12.38 1.96
C VAL A 144 5.62 11.81 2.88
N VAL A 145 5.33 11.63 4.17
CA VAL A 145 6.29 11.04 5.13
C VAL A 145 6.67 9.61 4.72
N PHE A 146 5.69 8.80 4.30
CA PHE A 146 5.91 7.46 3.77
C PHE A 146 6.89 7.50 2.59
N ALA A 147 6.62 8.33 1.58
CA ALA A 147 7.46 8.42 0.39
C ALA A 147 8.89 8.83 0.75
N LEU A 148 9.06 9.84 1.60
CA LEU A 148 10.35 10.38 2.01
C LEU A 148 11.22 9.39 2.80
N ARG A 149 10.58 8.49 3.58
CA ARG A 149 11.26 7.46 4.38
C ARG A 149 11.55 6.18 3.61
N CYS A 150 10.97 5.99 2.42
CA CYS A 150 11.25 4.80 1.61
C CYS A 150 12.75 4.70 1.28
N ASP A 151 13.25 3.46 1.25
CA ASP A 151 14.60 3.17 0.82
C ASP A 151 14.81 3.57 -0.65
N HIS A 152 15.99 4.10 -0.94
CA HIS A 152 16.47 4.50 -2.25
C HIS A 152 17.96 4.17 -2.38
N GLY A 153 18.28 3.06 -3.04
CA GLY A 153 19.63 2.52 -3.09
C GLY A 153 20.22 2.27 -1.69
N GLY A 154 21.16 3.12 -1.26
CA GLY A 154 21.83 3.05 0.04
C GLY A 154 21.42 4.12 1.07
N HIS A 155 20.38 4.89 0.77
CA HIS A 155 19.83 5.93 1.66
C HIS A 155 18.29 5.98 1.47
N ASN A 156 17.61 7.03 1.94
CA ASN A 156 16.17 7.19 1.74
C ASN A 156 15.82 8.22 0.66
N VAL A 157 14.61 8.17 0.13
CA VAL A 157 14.10 9.09 -0.90
C VAL A 157 14.34 10.56 -0.55
N HIS A 158 14.15 10.96 0.70
CA HIS A 158 14.38 12.34 1.12
C HIS A 158 15.83 12.80 0.83
N ARG A 159 16.82 12.00 1.23
CA ARG A 159 18.23 12.31 0.99
C ARG A 159 18.56 12.36 -0.50
N GLU A 160 17.99 11.45 -1.29
CA GLU A 160 18.20 11.45 -2.73
C GLU A 160 17.60 12.70 -3.38
N LEU A 161 16.37 13.07 -3.00
CA LEU A 161 15.72 14.29 -3.50
C LEU A 161 16.55 15.53 -3.19
N ARG A 162 17.12 15.63 -1.97
CA ARG A 162 18.02 16.73 -1.63
C ARG A 162 19.27 16.74 -2.50
N ARG A 163 19.91 15.58 -2.70
CA ARG A 163 21.08 15.45 -3.56
C ARG A 163 20.79 15.91 -4.99
N ARG A 164 19.68 15.46 -5.57
CA ARG A 164 19.25 15.85 -6.92
C ARG A 164 18.90 17.34 -7.00
N ALA A 165 18.18 17.88 -6.02
CA ALA A 165 17.85 19.30 -5.94
C ALA A 165 19.12 20.16 -5.85
N ALA A 166 20.07 19.81 -4.97
CA ALA A 166 21.36 20.51 -4.86
C ALA A 166 22.13 20.47 -6.18
N ALA A 167 22.20 19.31 -6.85
CA ALA A 167 22.85 19.16 -8.14
C ALA A 167 22.21 20.04 -9.23
N GLN A 168 20.88 20.08 -9.31
CA GLN A 168 20.17 20.95 -10.27
C GLN A 168 20.37 22.43 -10.02
N LEU A 169 20.51 22.81 -8.75
CA LEU A 169 20.76 24.20 -8.34
C LEU A 169 22.24 24.59 -8.42
N GLY A 170 23.14 23.65 -8.71
CA GLY A 170 24.58 23.87 -8.63
C GLY A 170 25.06 24.26 -7.23
N ALA A 171 24.35 23.77 -6.20
CA ALA A 171 24.65 24.07 -4.80
C ALA A 171 25.65 23.06 -4.23
N GLU A 172 26.64 23.55 -3.50
CA GLU A 172 27.66 22.73 -2.83
C GLU A 172 27.54 22.85 -1.30
N ALA A 173 28.02 21.83 -0.59
CA ALA A 173 28.11 21.86 0.87
C ALA A 173 29.00 23.04 1.34
N PRO A 174 28.65 23.72 2.45
CA PRO A 174 27.53 23.48 3.35
C PRO A 174 26.22 24.24 2.99
N TYR A 175 26.15 24.88 1.82
CA TYR A 175 25.08 25.81 1.46
C TYR A 175 23.87 25.17 0.76
N GLU A 176 23.88 23.84 0.60
CA GLU A 176 22.82 23.08 -0.08
C GLU A 176 21.43 23.36 0.51
N ALA A 177 21.28 23.28 1.83
CA ALA A 177 20.00 23.48 2.50
C ALA A 177 19.43 24.89 2.26
N GLU A 178 20.27 25.91 2.30
CA GLU A 178 19.87 27.30 2.05
C GLU A 178 19.47 27.52 0.59
N ALA A 179 20.24 26.97 -0.36
CA ALA A 179 19.95 27.06 -1.79
C ALA A 179 18.61 26.38 -2.14
N ILE A 180 18.40 25.16 -1.63
CA ILE A 180 17.14 24.42 -1.79
C ILE A 180 15.98 25.21 -1.20
N LYS A 181 16.11 25.69 0.04
CA LYS A 181 15.06 26.47 0.72
C LYS A 181 14.71 27.73 -0.06
N LYS A 182 15.71 28.46 -0.56
CA LYS A 182 15.51 29.66 -1.39
C LYS A 182 14.75 29.34 -2.67
N ALA A 183 15.17 28.30 -3.40
CA ALA A 183 14.50 27.86 -4.62
C ALA A 183 13.05 27.42 -4.35
N LEU A 184 12.83 26.71 -3.24
CA LEU A 184 11.51 26.26 -2.82
C LEU A 184 10.59 27.43 -2.47
N VAL A 185 11.05 28.39 -1.66
CA VAL A 185 10.29 29.62 -1.35
C VAL A 185 9.98 30.41 -2.61
N GLN A 186 10.93 30.53 -3.55
CA GLN A 186 10.71 31.19 -4.83
C GLN A 186 9.65 30.48 -5.67
N ALA A 187 9.71 29.14 -5.76
CA ALA A 187 8.72 28.34 -6.48
C ALA A 187 7.31 28.51 -5.87
N LEU A 188 7.19 28.39 -4.55
CA LEU A 188 5.93 28.52 -3.82
C LEU A 188 5.35 29.94 -3.90
N SER A 189 6.19 30.98 -3.96
CA SER A 189 5.73 32.37 -4.15
C SER A 189 5.08 32.59 -5.53
N GLY A 190 5.37 31.71 -6.50
CA GLY A 190 4.75 31.72 -7.82
C GLY A 190 3.33 31.14 -7.85
N TYR A 191 2.87 30.51 -6.77
CA TYR A 191 1.57 29.82 -6.71
C TYR A 191 0.42 30.81 -6.49
N LYS A 192 0.05 31.55 -7.54
CA LYS A 192 -0.94 32.65 -7.47
C LYS A 192 -2.32 32.25 -6.96
N ASN A 193 -2.78 31.02 -7.27
CA ASN A 193 -4.10 30.52 -6.90
C ASN A 193 -4.10 29.73 -5.58
N LEU A 194 -2.94 29.62 -4.92
CA LEU A 194 -2.79 28.90 -3.66
C LEU A 194 -1.76 29.63 -2.79
N PRO A 195 -2.16 30.64 -2.02
CA PRO A 195 -1.24 31.38 -1.16
C PRO A 195 -0.80 30.50 0.02
N ILE A 196 0.33 29.81 -0.16
CA ILE A 196 0.97 29.04 0.89
C ILE A 196 1.36 29.99 2.02
N GLN A 197 0.95 29.66 3.25
CA GLN A 197 1.19 30.48 4.44
C GLN A 197 2.62 30.31 4.95
N LEU A 198 3.61 30.80 4.19
CA LEU A 198 5.05 30.61 4.48
C LEU A 198 5.48 31.17 5.85
N THR A 199 4.77 32.17 6.39
CA THR A 199 5.05 32.76 7.71
C THR A 199 4.46 31.96 8.88
N GLN A 200 3.59 30.99 8.59
CA GLN A 200 2.99 30.14 9.59
C GLN A 200 4.07 29.22 10.17
N ARG A 201 4.20 29.17 11.50
CA ARG A 201 5.31 28.49 12.20
C ARG A 201 5.49 27.03 11.78
N GLN A 202 4.40 26.27 11.67
CA GLN A 202 4.42 24.87 11.28
C GLN A 202 4.88 24.70 9.82
N VAL A 203 4.41 25.56 8.91
CA VAL A 203 4.85 25.60 7.50
C VAL A 203 6.32 25.94 7.38
N ALA A 204 6.79 26.98 8.07
CA ALA A 204 8.20 27.37 8.07
C ALA A 204 9.10 26.25 8.60
N GLY A 205 8.75 25.62 9.73
CA GLY A 205 9.55 24.53 10.27
C GLY A 205 9.49 23.26 9.42
N PHE A 206 8.40 23.00 8.69
CA PHE A 206 8.36 21.89 7.72
C PHE A 206 9.30 22.16 6.54
N LEU A 207 9.33 23.39 6.02
CA LEU A 207 10.28 23.80 4.98
C LEU A 207 11.73 23.62 5.45
N ASP A 208 12.03 24.04 6.68
CA ASP A 208 13.36 23.90 7.27
C ASP A 208 13.77 22.44 7.42
N ALA A 209 12.88 21.61 7.96
CA ALA A 209 13.13 20.18 8.13
C ALA A 209 13.30 19.45 6.78
N LEU A 210 12.49 19.81 5.77
CA LEU A 210 12.57 19.24 4.42
C LEU A 210 13.86 19.62 3.68
N CYS A 211 14.45 20.77 4.02
CA CYS A 211 15.72 21.19 3.42
C CYS A 211 16.95 20.64 4.16
N HIS A 212 16.77 20.01 5.33
CA HIS A 212 17.83 19.36 6.11
C HIS A 212 18.02 17.88 5.75
N ASP A 213 19.17 17.29 6.08
CA ASP A 213 19.56 15.91 5.75
C ASP A 213 19.03 14.83 6.71
N ASP A 214 18.24 15.23 7.70
CA ASP A 214 17.67 14.38 8.72
C ASP A 214 16.20 14.05 8.43
N THR A 215 15.99 12.90 7.81
CA THR A 215 14.65 12.38 7.46
C THR A 215 13.82 12.00 8.68
N GLU A 216 14.45 11.51 9.76
CA GLU A 216 13.70 11.13 10.95
C GLU A 216 13.25 12.37 11.72
N ALA A 217 14.10 13.40 11.85
CA ALA A 217 13.67 14.68 12.41
C ALA A 217 12.52 15.33 11.61
N LEU A 218 12.50 15.18 10.29
CA LEU A 218 11.37 15.61 9.45
C LEU A 218 10.09 14.80 9.73
N ALA A 219 10.20 13.47 9.82
CA ALA A 219 9.07 12.61 10.13
C ALA A 219 8.50 12.92 11.53
N ASP A 220 9.37 13.07 12.52
CA ASP A 220 9.01 13.45 13.89
C ASP A 220 8.39 14.84 13.93
N TYR A 221 8.89 15.79 13.14
CA TYR A 221 8.28 17.11 13.02
C TYR A 221 6.83 17.02 12.52
N VAL A 222 6.56 16.21 11.49
CA VAL A 222 5.21 16.02 10.95
C VAL A 222 4.29 15.35 11.98
N ARG A 223 4.80 14.37 12.73
CA ARG A 223 4.02 13.61 13.72
C ARG A 223 3.75 14.39 14.99
N GLU A 224 4.75 15.08 15.53
CA GLU A 224 4.72 15.69 16.86
C GLU A 224 4.44 17.19 16.85
N ARG A 225 4.88 17.92 15.80
CA ARG A 225 4.79 19.39 15.76
C ARG A 225 3.62 19.90 14.92
N ILE A 226 3.16 19.12 13.96
CA ILE A 226 1.98 19.43 13.17
C ILE A 226 0.75 18.76 13.80
N GLY A 227 0.11 19.47 14.73
CA GLY A 227 -1.07 18.94 15.41
C GLY A 227 -2.25 18.63 14.47
N PRO A 228 -3.20 17.77 14.86
CA PRO A 228 -4.27 17.29 13.99
C PRO A 228 -5.11 18.39 13.35
N ARG A 229 -5.39 19.46 14.08
CA ARG A 229 -6.11 20.64 13.57
C ARG A 229 -5.36 21.29 12.39
N ILE A 230 -4.03 21.40 12.50
CA ILE A 230 -3.18 21.97 11.46
C ILE A 230 -3.09 21.01 10.27
N LYS A 231 -2.94 19.70 10.51
CA LYS A 231 -2.98 18.69 9.44
C LYS A 231 -4.28 18.80 8.64
N ALA A 232 -5.43 18.92 9.31
CA ALA A 232 -6.72 19.08 8.65
C ALA A 232 -6.85 20.39 7.86
N SER A 233 -6.36 21.51 8.39
CA SER A 233 -6.54 22.82 7.73
C SER A 233 -5.48 23.17 6.69
N LEU A 234 -4.24 22.71 6.87
CA LEU A 234 -3.06 23.06 6.06
C LEU A 234 -2.38 21.85 5.41
N GLY A 235 -2.89 20.63 5.57
CA GLY A 235 -2.30 19.41 5.00
C GLY A 235 -1.94 19.53 3.52
N PHE A 236 -2.87 20.07 2.71
CA PHE A 236 -2.61 20.32 1.29
C PHE A 236 -1.44 21.29 1.05
N HIS A 237 -1.23 22.30 1.90
CA HIS A 237 -0.06 23.17 1.76
C HIS A 237 1.24 22.39 1.89
N PHE A 238 1.33 21.46 2.85
CA PHE A 238 2.51 20.61 3.01
C PHE A 238 2.72 19.67 1.81
N VAL A 239 1.64 19.14 1.24
CA VAL A 239 1.71 18.33 0.01
C VAL A 239 2.20 19.16 -1.19
N HIS A 240 1.73 20.41 -1.34
CA HIS A 240 2.25 21.30 -2.39
C HIS A 240 3.70 21.68 -2.19
N ILE A 241 4.13 21.90 -0.94
CA ILE A 241 5.54 22.12 -0.61
C ILE A 241 6.37 20.91 -1.01
N PHE A 242 5.92 19.70 -0.69
CA PHE A 242 6.58 18.46 -1.10
C PHE A 242 6.64 18.31 -2.62
N ASN A 243 5.53 18.53 -3.33
CA ASN A 243 5.50 18.47 -4.80
C ASN A 243 6.47 19.48 -5.43
N ALA A 244 6.50 20.73 -4.92
CA ALA A 244 7.45 21.73 -5.37
C ALA A 244 8.90 21.30 -5.13
N PHE A 245 9.20 20.73 -3.96
CA PHE A 245 10.51 20.20 -3.62
C PHE A 245 10.92 19.03 -4.54
N ALA A 246 10.02 18.07 -4.75
CA ALA A 246 10.23 16.96 -5.67
C ALA A 246 10.48 17.46 -7.11
N LYS A 247 9.76 18.50 -7.54
CA LYS A 247 9.94 19.10 -8.87
C LYS A 247 11.31 19.76 -9.03
N ILE A 248 11.81 20.45 -8.00
CA ILE A 248 13.18 21.00 -7.97
C ILE A 248 14.22 19.88 -8.05
N ALA A 249 13.93 18.70 -7.50
CA ALA A 249 14.77 17.51 -7.65
C ALA A 249 14.62 16.80 -9.00
N GLY A 250 13.75 17.29 -9.90
CA GLY A 250 13.53 16.74 -11.24
C GLY A 250 12.53 15.60 -11.29
N ILE A 251 11.76 15.36 -10.24
CA ILE A 251 10.64 14.41 -10.27
C ILE A 251 9.51 14.99 -11.12
N VAL A 252 9.04 14.22 -12.10
CA VAL A 252 7.98 14.67 -13.01
C VAL A 252 6.59 14.36 -12.51
N HIS A 253 6.45 13.33 -11.66
CA HIS A 253 5.14 12.84 -11.22
C HIS A 253 5.17 12.22 -9.82
N VAL A 254 4.06 12.33 -9.10
CA VAL A 254 3.85 11.76 -7.77
C VAL A 254 2.51 11.04 -7.73
N VAL A 255 2.51 9.75 -7.38
CA VAL A 255 1.30 8.96 -7.24
C VAL A 255 0.99 8.77 -5.76
N PHE A 256 -0.21 9.14 -5.31
CA PHE A 256 -0.68 8.88 -3.95
C PHE A 256 -1.68 7.74 -3.94
N PHE A 257 -1.31 6.63 -3.30
CA PHE A 257 -2.23 5.55 -2.98
C PHE A 257 -2.90 5.82 -1.64
N VAL A 258 -4.23 5.90 -1.67
CA VAL A 258 -5.07 6.25 -0.52
C VAL A 258 -5.90 5.04 -0.14
N ASP A 259 -5.52 4.41 0.97
CA ASP A 259 -6.16 3.23 1.53
C ASP A 259 -7.29 3.59 2.51
N GLN A 260 -8.20 2.65 2.76
CA GLN A 260 -9.28 2.77 3.74
C GLN A 260 -10.18 4.01 3.51
N VAL A 261 -10.53 4.31 2.27
CA VAL A 261 -11.32 5.51 1.94
C VAL A 261 -12.75 5.47 2.51
N GLU A 262 -13.27 4.30 2.86
CA GLU A 262 -14.51 4.13 3.64
C GLU A 262 -14.46 4.83 4.99
N ASN A 263 -13.28 4.89 5.61
CA ASN A 263 -13.12 5.50 6.91
C ASN A 263 -13.26 7.02 6.82
N PHE A 264 -12.88 7.62 5.69
CA PHE A 264 -13.21 9.00 5.38
C PHE A 264 -14.73 9.20 5.23
N ALA A 265 -15.40 8.29 4.51
CA ALA A 265 -16.85 8.31 4.33
C ALA A 265 -17.63 8.10 5.64
N LYS A 266 -17.02 7.49 6.65
CA LYS A 266 -17.59 7.36 8.00
C LYS A 266 -17.29 8.55 8.91
N TRP A 267 -16.06 9.05 8.91
CA TRP A 267 -15.58 9.94 9.99
C TRP A 267 -15.48 11.42 9.61
N ALA A 268 -15.39 11.75 8.33
CA ALA A 268 -15.20 13.14 7.94
C ALA A 268 -16.48 13.95 8.20
N ARG A 269 -16.39 14.92 9.11
CA ARG A 269 -17.53 15.79 9.50
C ARG A 269 -18.00 16.71 8.37
N HIS A 270 -17.15 16.97 7.38
CA HIS A 270 -17.39 17.89 6.26
C HIS A 270 -16.92 17.29 4.94
N GLN A 271 -17.33 16.05 4.63
CA GLN A 271 -16.87 15.30 3.46
C GLN A 271 -16.94 16.10 2.15
N GLY A 272 -18.06 16.78 1.88
CA GLY A 272 -18.20 17.59 0.67
C GLY A 272 -17.16 18.70 0.58
N ARG A 273 -16.82 19.35 1.71
CA ARG A 273 -15.75 20.37 1.73
C ARG A 273 -14.40 19.75 1.42
N ASP A 274 -14.06 18.61 2.03
CA ASP A 274 -12.75 17.99 1.85
C ASP A 274 -12.58 17.42 0.43
N VAL A 275 -13.63 16.83 -0.14
CA VAL A 275 -13.66 16.36 -1.53
C VAL A 275 -13.57 17.55 -2.50
N ARG A 276 -14.28 18.65 -2.23
CA ARG A 276 -14.15 19.89 -3.01
C ARG A 276 -12.73 20.43 -2.99
N ILE A 277 -12.12 20.50 -1.81
CA ILE A 277 -10.73 20.97 -1.67
C ILE A 277 -9.78 20.01 -2.38
N LEU A 278 -9.97 18.69 -2.31
CA LEU A 278 -9.18 17.73 -3.08
C LEU A 278 -9.29 17.99 -4.59
N ARG A 279 -10.50 18.18 -5.11
CA ARG A 279 -10.73 18.50 -6.54
C ARG A 279 -10.01 19.79 -6.93
N GLU A 280 -10.28 20.87 -6.21
CA GLU A 280 -9.77 22.20 -6.54
C GLU A 280 -8.26 22.28 -6.31
N SER A 281 -7.81 21.91 -5.12
CA SER A 281 -6.42 22.08 -4.67
C SER A 281 -5.48 21.02 -5.19
N MET A 282 -5.94 19.86 -5.66
CA MET A 282 -5.02 18.83 -6.17
C MET A 282 -5.31 18.39 -7.60
N CYS A 283 -6.55 18.47 -8.09
CA CYS A 283 -6.90 17.87 -9.39
C CYS A 283 -7.09 18.87 -10.53
N GLN A 284 -7.47 20.12 -10.26
CA GLN A 284 -7.93 21.04 -11.31
C GLN A 284 -7.21 22.39 -11.36
N THR A 285 -7.20 23.15 -10.27
CA THR A 285 -6.80 24.57 -10.30
C THR A 285 -5.45 24.85 -9.67
N SER A 286 -4.80 23.79 -9.18
CA SER A 286 -3.55 23.89 -8.44
C SER A 286 -2.32 23.96 -9.33
N PRO A 287 -1.28 24.73 -8.93
CA PRO A 287 0.01 24.77 -9.59
C PRO A 287 0.74 23.42 -9.68
N THR A 288 0.29 22.40 -8.94
CA THR A 288 0.83 21.03 -8.98
C THR A 288 -0.20 20.01 -9.42
N ALA A 289 -1.33 20.43 -10.01
CA ALA A 289 -2.39 19.50 -10.44
C ALA A 289 -1.92 18.55 -11.56
N ASP A 290 -0.93 18.97 -12.32
CA ASP A 290 -0.30 18.20 -13.38
C ASP A 290 0.76 17.22 -12.85
N MET A 291 1.17 17.37 -11.59
CA MET A 291 2.25 16.59 -10.99
C MET A 291 1.76 15.39 -10.19
N ALA A 292 0.49 15.36 -9.79
CA ALA A 292 0.00 14.34 -8.87
C ALA A 292 -1.20 13.54 -9.41
N SER A 293 -1.20 12.24 -9.09
CA SER A 293 -2.35 11.35 -9.29
C SER A 293 -2.74 10.68 -7.98
N PHE A 294 -4.04 10.39 -7.82
CA PHE A 294 -4.62 9.79 -6.63
C PHE A 294 -5.29 8.47 -6.99
N VAL A 295 -4.88 7.39 -6.32
CA VAL A 295 -5.43 6.06 -6.53
C VAL A 295 -6.07 5.59 -5.23
N PHE A 296 -7.36 5.37 -5.25
CA PHE A 296 -8.14 5.00 -4.07
C PHE A 296 -8.33 3.50 -3.97
N GLN A 297 -8.14 2.93 -2.78
CA GLN A 297 -8.61 1.59 -2.50
C GLN A 297 -10.12 1.61 -2.36
N MET A 298 -10.81 1.01 -3.32
CA MET A 298 -12.26 0.99 -3.36
C MET A 298 -12.80 -0.42 -3.13
N HIS A 299 -13.98 -0.47 -2.51
CA HIS A 299 -14.81 -1.66 -2.40
C HIS A 299 -16.28 -1.22 -2.41
N MET A 300 -17.22 -2.16 -2.47
CA MET A 300 -18.62 -1.82 -2.78
C MET A 300 -19.27 -0.89 -1.74
N ASN A 301 -18.95 -1.04 -0.45
CA ASN A 301 -19.46 -0.15 0.60
C ASN A 301 -18.83 1.25 0.51
N ALA A 302 -17.50 1.35 0.37
CA ALA A 302 -16.82 2.62 0.13
C ALA A 302 -17.40 3.37 -1.08
N GLN A 303 -17.68 2.67 -2.18
CA GLN A 303 -18.30 3.28 -3.34
C GLN A 303 -19.69 3.83 -3.02
N ARG A 304 -20.57 3.04 -2.40
CA ARG A 304 -21.94 3.47 -2.06
C ARG A 304 -21.95 4.73 -1.20
N GLU A 305 -21.02 4.85 -0.26
CA GLU A 305 -20.93 6.01 0.63
C GLU A 305 -20.27 7.23 -0.04
N LEU A 306 -19.22 7.02 -0.84
CA LEU A 306 -18.47 8.12 -1.46
C LEU A 306 -19.11 8.66 -2.73
N GLU A 307 -19.77 7.81 -3.51
CA GLU A 307 -20.27 8.15 -4.84
C GLU A 307 -21.21 9.38 -4.84
N PRO A 308 -22.17 9.53 -3.91
CA PRO A 308 -22.98 10.74 -3.84
C PRO A 308 -22.16 12.03 -3.65
N ILE A 309 -21.12 11.97 -2.82
CA ILE A 309 -20.25 13.10 -2.49
C ILE A 309 -19.35 13.43 -3.69
N TRP A 310 -18.86 12.39 -4.35
CA TRP A 310 -18.02 12.47 -5.54
C TRP A 310 -18.75 13.12 -6.71
N HIS A 311 -20.00 12.70 -6.97
CA HIS A 311 -20.87 13.26 -8.01
C HIS A 311 -21.27 14.70 -7.70
N ALA A 312 -21.55 15.03 -6.43
CA ALA A 312 -21.85 16.40 -6.01
C ALA A 312 -20.70 17.37 -6.32
N GLU A 313 -19.46 16.86 -6.32
CA GLU A 313 -18.27 17.62 -6.68
C GLU A 313 -17.79 17.34 -8.12
N HIS A 314 -18.64 16.79 -9.00
CA HIS A 314 -18.34 16.55 -10.42
C HIS A 314 -17.06 15.74 -10.69
N LEU A 315 -16.69 14.87 -9.76
CA LEU A 315 -15.56 13.96 -9.93
C LEU A 315 -16.01 12.69 -10.68
N PRO A 316 -15.11 12.05 -11.45
CA PRO A 316 -15.49 10.90 -12.27
C PRO A 316 -15.85 9.71 -11.39
N SER A 317 -16.93 9.00 -11.72
CA SER A 317 -17.28 7.75 -11.03
C SER A 317 -16.09 6.79 -11.06
N LEU A 318 -15.95 6.02 -9.98
CA LEU A 318 -14.96 4.96 -9.83
C LEU A 318 -15.63 3.58 -9.80
N ASP A 319 -16.89 3.49 -10.23
CA ASP A 319 -17.60 2.24 -10.40
C ASP A 319 -16.93 1.38 -11.47
N TYR A 320 -16.39 0.23 -11.09
CA TYR A 320 -15.78 -0.71 -12.02
C TYR A 320 -16.79 -1.30 -13.02
N ALA A 321 -18.07 -1.42 -12.63
CA ALA A 321 -19.12 -1.94 -13.50
C ALA A 321 -19.38 -1.03 -14.73
N VAL A 322 -18.95 0.23 -14.66
CA VAL A 322 -19.08 1.19 -15.75
C VAL A 322 -17.89 1.05 -16.70
N ALA A 323 -18.16 0.65 -17.95
CA ALA A 323 -17.11 0.44 -18.97
C ALA A 323 -16.22 1.68 -19.21
N LEU A 324 -16.76 2.89 -19.06
CA LEU A 324 -16.02 4.15 -19.19
C LEU A 324 -14.92 4.32 -18.11
N ASN A 325 -15.02 3.58 -17.01
CA ASN A 325 -14.06 3.61 -15.91
C ASN A 325 -12.95 2.56 -16.07
N GLN A 326 -13.04 1.68 -17.07
CA GLN A 326 -12.01 0.67 -17.32
C GLN A 326 -10.60 1.25 -17.49
N PRO A 327 -10.36 2.41 -18.13
CA PRO A 327 -9.01 2.97 -18.17
C PRO A 327 -8.47 3.37 -16.79
N ARG A 328 -9.35 3.63 -15.82
CA ARG A 328 -9.03 4.29 -14.55
C ARG A 328 -9.13 3.41 -13.31
N VAL A 329 -9.62 2.18 -13.47
CA VAL A 329 -9.83 1.22 -12.39
C VAL A 329 -9.09 -0.08 -12.70
N VAL A 330 -8.43 -0.64 -11.71
CA VAL A 330 -7.84 -1.99 -11.77
C VAL A 330 -8.64 -2.88 -10.84
N ASP A 331 -9.09 -4.03 -11.33
CA ASP A 331 -9.91 -4.93 -10.55
C ASP A 331 -9.16 -6.22 -10.19
N LEU A 332 -8.87 -6.38 -8.90
CA LEU A 332 -8.15 -7.54 -8.40
C LEU A 332 -9.08 -8.75 -8.30
N LYS A 333 -8.75 -9.78 -9.07
CA LYS A 333 -9.52 -11.02 -9.16
C LYS A 333 -9.13 -12.10 -8.15
N GLY A 334 -8.13 -11.83 -7.29
CA GLY A 334 -7.63 -12.79 -6.32
C GLY A 334 -6.85 -13.95 -6.96
N LEU A 335 -6.84 -15.10 -6.28
CA LEU A 335 -6.17 -16.34 -6.70
C LEU A 335 -6.98 -17.05 -7.79
N SER A 336 -7.02 -16.44 -8.98
CA SER A 336 -7.78 -16.92 -10.14
C SER A 336 -7.31 -18.25 -10.71
N THR A 337 -6.04 -18.62 -10.46
CA THR A 337 -5.45 -19.86 -10.95
C THR A 337 -4.79 -20.66 -9.83
N ALA A 338 -4.73 -21.99 -9.99
CA ALA A 338 -3.98 -22.88 -9.11
C ALA A 338 -2.51 -22.42 -8.96
N ASN A 339 -1.92 -21.93 -10.05
CA ASN A 339 -0.54 -21.46 -10.04
C ASN A 339 -0.32 -20.25 -9.12
N HIS A 340 -1.25 -19.29 -9.08
CA HIS A 340 -1.17 -18.15 -8.16
C HIS A 340 -1.22 -18.61 -6.70
N ALA A 341 -2.13 -19.53 -6.36
CA ALA A 341 -2.24 -20.09 -5.03
C ALA A 341 -0.97 -20.87 -4.62
N ARG A 342 -0.46 -21.73 -5.51
CA ARG A 342 0.78 -22.49 -5.26
C ARG A 342 1.98 -21.57 -5.02
N ARG A 343 2.15 -20.51 -5.81
CA ARG A 343 3.26 -19.55 -5.62
C ARG A 343 3.14 -18.82 -4.29
N LEU A 344 1.97 -18.27 -3.99
CA LEU A 344 1.69 -17.61 -2.71
C LEU A 344 2.01 -18.53 -1.51
N THR A 345 1.52 -19.77 -1.54
CA THR A 345 1.77 -20.74 -0.47
C THR A 345 3.25 -21.11 -0.37
N ALA A 346 3.91 -21.40 -1.50
CA ALA A 346 5.31 -21.82 -1.53
C ALA A 346 6.25 -20.73 -0.98
N ASP A 347 6.05 -19.47 -1.37
CA ASP A 347 6.92 -18.36 -0.98
C ASP A 347 6.75 -18.02 0.50
N LEU A 348 5.51 -18.05 1.01
CA LEU A 348 5.22 -17.86 2.44
C LEU A 348 5.80 -19.00 3.30
N LEU A 349 5.68 -20.25 2.84
CA LEU A 349 6.32 -21.38 3.51
C LEU A 349 7.83 -21.22 3.52
N ALA A 350 8.44 -20.90 2.37
CA ALA A 350 9.88 -20.75 2.23
C ALA A 350 10.45 -19.71 3.20
N ALA A 351 9.77 -18.59 3.39
CA ALA A 351 10.20 -17.53 4.32
C ALA A 351 10.20 -17.95 5.79
N LYS A 352 9.46 -19.01 6.17
CA LYS A 352 9.47 -19.57 7.53
C LYS A 352 10.30 -20.84 7.68
N ARG A 353 11.01 -21.27 6.63
CA ARG A 353 11.89 -22.45 6.71
C ARG A 353 13.23 -22.07 7.36
N PRO A 354 13.70 -22.82 8.39
CA PRO A 354 15.04 -22.63 8.92
C PRO A 354 16.12 -22.88 7.85
N ALA A 355 17.23 -22.16 7.94
CA ALA A 355 18.38 -22.38 7.07
C ALA A 355 18.87 -23.84 7.15
N GLY A 356 19.17 -24.43 5.99
CA GLY A 356 19.68 -25.81 5.89
C GLY A 356 18.62 -26.92 6.00
N ARG A 357 17.34 -26.58 6.16
CA ARG A 357 16.24 -27.57 6.07
C ARG A 357 15.70 -27.62 4.64
N THR A 358 15.71 -28.81 4.06
CA THR A 358 15.14 -29.06 2.73
C THR A 358 13.82 -29.83 2.86
N PRO A 359 12.68 -29.20 2.55
CA PRO A 359 11.39 -29.88 2.55
C PRO A 359 11.30 -30.90 1.40
N PRO A 360 10.43 -31.91 1.48
CA PRO A 360 10.18 -32.83 0.36
C PRO A 360 9.69 -32.13 -0.91
N THR A 361 8.84 -31.11 -0.74
CA THR A 361 8.30 -30.29 -1.84
C THR A 361 8.25 -28.81 -1.42
N PRO A 362 8.17 -27.87 -2.36
CA PRO A 362 8.00 -26.45 -2.04
C PRO A 362 6.73 -26.16 -1.20
N LEU A 363 5.69 -26.98 -1.34
CA LEU A 363 4.40 -26.81 -0.65
C LEU A 363 4.29 -27.58 0.67
N HIS A 364 5.27 -28.43 1.02
CA HIS A 364 5.24 -29.20 2.26
C HIS A 364 5.01 -28.29 3.48
N PRO A 365 4.02 -28.58 4.35
CA PRO A 365 3.34 -29.88 4.51
C PRO A 365 2.13 -30.17 3.62
N PHE A 366 1.73 -29.24 2.76
CA PHE A 366 0.63 -29.42 1.83
C PHE A 366 1.09 -30.05 0.51
N ASN A 367 0.14 -30.59 -0.24
CA ASN A 367 0.30 -30.95 -1.64
C ASN A 367 -0.50 -30.00 -2.55
N GLU A 368 -0.34 -30.16 -3.87
CA GLU A 368 -1.02 -29.30 -4.85
C GLU A 368 -2.55 -29.44 -4.79
N ASP A 369 -3.06 -30.64 -4.54
CA ASP A 369 -4.50 -30.91 -4.49
C ASP A 369 -5.16 -30.19 -3.31
N VAL A 370 -4.52 -30.18 -2.14
CA VAL A 370 -4.99 -29.44 -0.97
C VAL A 370 -5.01 -27.94 -1.24
N VAL A 371 -3.93 -27.40 -1.82
CA VAL A 371 -3.86 -25.97 -2.16
C VAL A 371 -4.97 -25.59 -3.16
N GLU A 372 -5.19 -26.39 -4.19
CA GLU A 372 -6.26 -26.15 -5.17
C GLU A 372 -7.66 -26.30 -4.54
N PHE A 373 -7.84 -27.29 -3.67
CA PHE A 373 -9.11 -27.52 -2.97
C PHE A 373 -9.47 -26.34 -2.05
N VAL A 374 -8.52 -25.85 -1.27
CA VAL A 374 -8.69 -24.65 -0.42
C VAL A 374 -8.96 -23.42 -1.30
N ARG A 375 -8.21 -23.23 -2.38
CA ARG A 375 -8.41 -22.11 -3.31
C ARG A 375 -9.84 -22.08 -3.87
N ARG A 376 -10.37 -23.24 -4.27
CA ARG A 376 -11.76 -23.35 -4.74
C ARG A 376 -12.76 -23.11 -3.62
N GLY A 377 -12.52 -23.66 -2.43
CA GLY A 377 -13.42 -23.53 -1.28
C GLY A 377 -13.61 -22.10 -0.78
N VAL A 378 -12.64 -21.22 -1.03
CA VAL A 378 -12.68 -19.80 -0.64
C VAL A 378 -12.86 -18.85 -1.82
N ASP A 379 -13.27 -19.38 -2.99
CA ASP A 379 -13.45 -18.64 -4.23
C ASP A 379 -12.24 -17.77 -4.61
N GLY A 380 -11.03 -18.25 -4.34
CA GLY A 380 -9.79 -17.54 -4.63
C GLY A 380 -9.56 -16.25 -3.83
N ASN A 381 -10.33 -15.96 -2.77
CA ASN A 381 -10.05 -14.85 -1.87
C ASN A 381 -8.71 -15.09 -1.12
N PRO A 382 -7.66 -14.28 -1.34
CA PRO A 382 -6.35 -14.52 -0.74
C PRO A 382 -6.34 -14.52 0.80
N ARG A 383 -7.08 -13.61 1.44
CA ARG A 383 -7.14 -13.57 2.92
C ARG A 383 -7.75 -14.85 3.47
N ARG A 384 -8.96 -15.21 3.00
CA ARG A 384 -9.64 -16.44 3.45
C ARG A 384 -8.81 -17.68 3.14
N PHE A 385 -8.18 -17.72 1.97
CA PHE A 385 -7.25 -18.80 1.59
C PHE A 385 -6.14 -18.99 2.63
N LEU A 386 -5.47 -17.91 3.03
CA LEU A 386 -4.40 -17.96 4.01
C LEU A 386 -4.91 -18.30 5.41
N GLU A 387 -6.05 -17.74 5.83
CA GLU A 387 -6.71 -18.08 7.11
C GLU A 387 -7.12 -19.55 7.17
N THR A 388 -7.67 -20.11 6.09
CA THR A 388 -8.01 -21.54 6.01
C THR A 388 -6.76 -22.41 6.07
N LEU A 389 -5.70 -22.08 5.33
CA LEU A 389 -4.42 -22.81 5.43
C LEU A 389 -3.82 -22.72 6.84
N ASN A 390 -3.93 -21.57 7.49
CA ASN A 390 -3.50 -21.37 8.88
C ASN A 390 -4.26 -22.28 9.85
N THR A 391 -5.58 -22.33 9.72
CA THR A 391 -6.47 -23.18 10.53
C THR A 391 -6.15 -24.67 10.34
N ILE A 392 -6.01 -25.11 9.09
CA ILE A 392 -5.62 -26.49 8.76
C ILE A 392 -4.28 -26.84 9.41
N LEU A 393 -3.27 -25.97 9.27
CA LEU A 393 -1.94 -26.21 9.82
C LEU A 393 -1.96 -26.29 11.36
N THR A 394 -2.71 -25.39 12.00
CA THR A 394 -2.85 -25.34 13.46
C THR A 394 -3.56 -26.60 13.97
N GLN A 395 -4.63 -27.04 13.30
CA GLN A 395 -5.34 -28.24 13.71
C GLN A 395 -4.51 -29.51 13.51
N ALA A 396 -3.75 -29.59 12.42
CA ALA A 396 -2.84 -30.70 12.18
C ALA A 396 -1.75 -30.79 13.28
N GLU A 397 -1.24 -29.64 13.75
CA GLU A 397 -0.33 -29.57 14.89
C GLU A 397 -0.97 -30.08 16.20
N LEU A 398 -2.21 -29.66 16.48
CA LEU A 398 -2.93 -30.08 17.68
C LEU A 398 -3.16 -31.60 17.70
N GLU A 399 -3.61 -32.16 16.57
CA GLU A 399 -3.87 -33.59 16.39
C GLU A 399 -2.60 -34.43 16.24
N GLY A 400 -1.46 -33.79 15.95
CA GLY A 400 -0.20 -34.48 15.67
C GLY A 400 -0.20 -35.19 14.32
N GLU A 401 -1.00 -34.70 13.38
CA GLU A 401 -1.16 -35.26 12.04
C GLU A 401 0.09 -34.97 11.20
N LYS A 402 0.74 -35.98 10.64
CA LYS A 402 1.99 -35.77 9.89
C LYS A 402 1.77 -35.49 8.42
N THR A 403 0.62 -35.90 7.88
CA THR A 403 0.30 -35.78 6.46
C THR A 403 -1.01 -35.04 6.30
N ILE A 404 -0.95 -33.86 5.67
CA ILE A 404 -2.12 -33.05 5.36
C ILE A 404 -2.57 -33.39 3.94
N ASP A 405 -3.53 -34.31 3.83
CA ASP A 405 -4.16 -34.71 2.57
C ASP A 405 -5.59 -34.17 2.45
N LEU A 406 -6.27 -34.50 1.34
CA LEU A 406 -7.66 -34.06 1.12
C LEU A 406 -8.62 -34.62 2.16
N THR A 407 -8.41 -35.82 2.69
CA THR A 407 -9.28 -36.42 3.70
C THR A 407 -9.20 -35.65 5.01
N PHE A 408 -8.00 -35.21 5.40
CA PHE A 408 -7.82 -34.33 6.54
C PHE A 408 -8.46 -32.95 6.30
N VAL A 409 -8.32 -32.38 5.11
CA VAL A 409 -8.70 -30.99 4.82
C VAL A 409 -10.20 -30.81 4.55
N GLN A 410 -10.88 -31.83 4.04
CA GLN A 410 -12.28 -31.76 3.64
C GLN A 410 -13.24 -31.19 4.72
N PRO A 411 -13.13 -31.53 6.01
CA PRO A 411 -14.01 -30.99 7.05
C PRO A 411 -13.87 -29.49 7.32
N PHE A 412 -12.77 -28.85 6.88
CA PHE A 412 -12.53 -27.42 7.10
C PHE A 412 -13.13 -26.53 6.00
N ILE A 413 -13.61 -27.14 4.92
CA ILE A 413 -14.12 -26.44 3.75
C ILE A 413 -15.53 -26.97 3.49
N ASP A 414 -16.52 -26.19 3.91
CA ASP A 414 -17.91 -26.49 3.61
C ASP A 414 -18.20 -26.13 2.14
N VAL A 415 -18.12 -27.13 1.26
CA VAL A 415 -18.33 -26.94 -0.19
C VAL A 415 -19.80 -26.58 -0.50
N GLU A 416 -20.74 -26.91 0.39
CA GLU A 416 -22.18 -26.65 0.20
C GLU A 416 -22.67 -25.34 0.82
N ALA A 417 -21.92 -24.76 1.76
CA ALA A 417 -22.22 -23.45 2.31
C ALA A 417 -21.09 -22.50 1.91
N GLY A 418 -21.34 -21.64 0.92
CA GLY A 418 -20.54 -20.43 0.67
C GLY A 418 -20.54 -19.42 1.83
N GLN A 419 -20.76 -19.90 3.06
CA GLN A 419 -20.74 -19.20 4.32
C GLN A 419 -19.86 -20.02 5.27
N PHE A 420 -18.59 -19.65 5.34
CA PHE A 420 -17.73 -20.03 6.45
C PHE A 420 -18.42 -19.56 7.74
N ARG A 421 -18.69 -20.46 8.69
CA ARG A 421 -19.01 -20.08 10.07
C ARG A 421 -17.74 -19.51 10.69
N ILE A 422 -17.53 -18.21 10.50
CA ILE A 422 -16.68 -17.44 11.41
C ILE A 422 -17.42 -17.50 12.75
N THR A 423 -16.84 -18.13 13.76
CA THR A 423 -17.30 -17.97 15.14
C THR A 423 -17.25 -16.47 15.42
N GLU A 424 -18.40 -15.87 15.77
CA GLU A 424 -18.67 -14.43 15.95
C GLU A 424 -17.75 -13.70 16.96
N ASP A 425 -16.73 -14.35 17.51
CA ASP A 425 -15.82 -13.81 18.52
C ASP A 425 -14.64 -12.99 17.97
N GLN A 426 -14.62 -12.64 16.67
CA GLN A 426 -13.55 -11.82 16.07
C GLN A 426 -14.03 -10.62 15.24
N GLU A 427 -15.31 -10.24 15.32
CA GLU A 427 -15.81 -9.04 14.61
C GLU A 427 -15.31 -7.69 15.19
N ASP A 428 -14.62 -7.70 16.34
CA ASP A 428 -14.10 -6.49 16.99
C ASP A 428 -12.58 -6.30 16.91
N ASP A 429 -11.84 -7.20 16.27
CA ASP A 429 -10.43 -6.91 15.91
C ASP A 429 -10.41 -6.11 14.60
N ASP A 430 -10.95 -4.90 14.71
CA ASP A 430 -10.48 -3.73 14.01
C ASP A 430 -8.96 -3.71 14.18
N VAL A 431 -8.25 -4.26 13.20
CA VAL A 431 -6.79 -4.23 13.09
C VAL A 431 -6.39 -2.78 12.79
N SER A 432 -6.67 -1.88 13.73
CA SER A 432 -5.67 -0.94 14.17
C SER A 432 -4.37 -1.74 14.30
N ASN A 433 -3.44 -1.48 13.38
CA ASN A 433 -2.10 -2.05 13.47
C ASN A 433 -1.64 -1.93 14.94
N PRO A 434 -1.28 -3.03 15.63
CA PRO A 434 -0.58 -2.89 16.89
C PRO A 434 0.76 -2.24 16.56
N VAL A 435 0.85 -0.94 16.80
CA VAL A 435 2.11 -0.20 16.83
C VAL A 435 2.80 -0.57 18.13
N GLN A 436 4.02 -1.12 18.03
CA GLN A 436 4.98 -1.11 19.13
C GLN A 436 5.66 0.24 19.21
#